data_AF-A0A1F4BCM3-F1
#
_entry.id   AF-A0A1F4BCM3-F1
#
_cell.length_a   1.000
_cell.length_b   1.000
_cell.length_c   1.000
_cell.angle_alpha   90.00
_cell.angle_beta   90.00
_cell.angle_gamma   90.00
#
_symmetry.space_group_name_H-M   'P 1'
#
loop_
_entity.id
_entity.type
_entity.pdbx_description
1 polymer ?
#
loop_
_entity_poly.entity_id
_entity_poly.type
_entity_poly.pdbx_seq_one_letter_code
_entity_poly.pdbx_strand_id
1 'polypeptide(L)'
;MTLFDLAVVVIVGLSVLLSLIRGLVREVLALAAWVMAFLAANVLAGEAASWMPEAIPTETLRFLAGFVAVFMVVLIAVSVLAILASKLVKSAGLGMEDRLLGGVFGLTRGVLVVMILVLLAGLTSLPRQPVWRNAVLSDPLVAFAGSIKTWLPADLSQRITYD
;
A
#
# COMPACT_ATOMS: atom_id res chain seq x y z
N MET A 1 22.82 -4.01 15.12
CA MET A 1 21.51 -3.61 14.58
C MET A 1 21.58 -2.12 14.31
N THR A 2 21.57 -1.73 13.05
CA THR A 2 21.58 -0.34 12.61
C THR A 2 20.17 0.27 12.68
N LEU A 3 20.05 1.58 12.49
CA LEU A 3 18.75 2.24 12.36
C LEU A 3 17.95 1.69 11.16
N PHE A 4 18.63 1.24 10.11
CA PHE A 4 18.00 0.57 8.97
C PHE A 4 17.36 -0.75 9.38
N ASP A 5 18.08 -1.62 10.10
CA ASP A 5 17.54 -2.89 10.60
C ASP A 5 16.31 -2.66 11.48
N LEU A 6 16.38 -1.66 12.37
CA LEU A 6 15.26 -1.30 13.24
C LEU A 6 14.04 -0.83 12.43
N ALA A 7 14.24 0.01 11.42
CA ALA A 7 13.16 0.48 10.56
C ALA A 7 12.48 -0.68 9.82
N VAL A 8 13.25 -1.61 9.26
CA VAL A 8 12.72 -2.81 8.59
C VAL A 8 11.88 -3.65 9.54
N VAL A 9 12.42 -3.98 10.73
CA VAL A 9 11.71 -4.78 11.74
C VAL A 9 10.43 -4.08 12.20
N VAL A 10 10.47 -2.76 12.42
CA VAL A 10 9.28 -1.99 12.82
C VAL A 10 8.22 -2.00 11.71
N ILE A 11 8.60 -1.75 10.45
CA ILE A 11 7.65 -1.73 9.33
C ILE A 11 6.98 -3.10 9.15
N VAL A 12 7.78 -4.16 9.07
CA VAL A 12 7.27 -5.52 8.89
C VAL A 12 6.47 -5.97 10.10
N GLY A 13 7.01 -5.75 11.32
CA GLY A 13 6.36 -6.12 12.57
C GLY A 13 5.03 -5.42 12.78
N LEU A 14 4.95 -4.10 12.53
CA LEU A 14 3.69 -3.36 12.58
C LEU A 14 2.73 -3.83 11.50
N SER A 15 3.22 -4.09 10.29
CA SER A 15 2.36 -4.60 9.21
C SER A 15 1.73 -5.94 9.60
N VAL A 16 2.52 -6.90 10.07
CA VAL A 16 2.04 -8.21 10.54
C VAL A 16 1.07 -8.04 11.71
N LEU A 17 1.44 -7.26 12.73
CA LEU A 17 0.61 -7.06 13.93
C LEU A 17 -0.74 -6.46 13.59
N LEU A 18 -0.76 -5.41 12.77
CA LEU A 18 -2.01 -4.78 12.33
C LEU A 18 -2.87 -5.77 11.53
N SER A 19 -2.28 -6.58 10.67
CA SER A 19 -3.02 -7.56 9.88
C SER A 19 -3.52 -8.75 10.71
N LEU A 20 -2.78 -9.18 11.73
CA LEU A 20 -3.23 -10.18 12.72
C LEU A 20 -4.42 -9.66 13.55
N ILE A 21 -4.48 -8.37 13.84
CA ILE A 21 -5.60 -7.75 14.57
C ILE A 21 -6.82 -7.60 13.65
N ARG A 22 -6.60 -7.21 12.39
CA ARG A 22 -7.68 -6.90 11.43
C ARG A 22 -8.27 -8.13 10.75
N GLY A 23 -7.46 -9.15 10.47
CA GLY A 23 -7.83 -10.32 9.68
C GLY A 23 -7.64 -10.12 8.17
N LEU A 24 -7.40 -11.22 7.44
CA LEU A 24 -7.17 -11.23 5.99
C LEU A 24 -8.34 -10.59 5.24
N VAL A 25 -9.57 -11.03 5.53
CA VAL A 25 -10.77 -10.62 4.80
C VAL A 25 -10.93 -9.11 4.84
N ARG A 26 -10.68 -8.49 6.00
CA ARG A 26 -10.76 -7.04 6.14
C ARG A 26 -9.67 -6.33 5.32
N GLU A 27 -8.45 -6.89 5.27
CA GLU A 27 -7.36 -6.28 4.50
C GLU A 27 -7.58 -6.39 2.99
N VAL A 28 -7.99 -7.56 2.50
CA VAL A 28 -8.29 -7.78 1.07
C VAL A 28 -9.47 -6.93 0.62
N LEU A 29 -10.56 -6.89 1.40
CA LEU A 29 -11.71 -6.05 1.07
C LEU A 29 -11.40 -4.56 1.16
N ALA A 30 -10.50 -4.13 2.06
CA ALA A 30 -10.04 -2.75 2.08
C ALA A 30 -9.25 -2.39 0.81
N LEU A 31 -8.34 -3.25 0.35
CA LEU A 31 -7.65 -3.02 -0.93
C LEU A 31 -8.62 -3.02 -2.11
N ALA A 32 -9.57 -3.94 -2.12
CA ALA A 32 -10.61 -3.98 -3.14
C ALA A 32 -11.45 -2.69 -3.12
N ALA A 33 -11.76 -2.14 -1.94
CA ALA A 33 -12.47 -0.87 -1.81
C ALA A 33 -11.70 0.30 -2.44
N TRP A 34 -10.38 0.38 -2.24
CA TRP A 34 -9.55 1.39 -2.89
C TRP A 34 -9.58 1.27 -4.42
N VAL A 35 -9.43 0.04 -4.95
CA VAL A 35 -9.46 -0.20 -6.40
C VAL A 35 -10.83 0.13 -6.98
N MET A 36 -11.91 -0.37 -6.37
CA MET A 36 -13.28 -0.11 -6.82
C MET A 36 -13.63 1.37 -6.75
N ALA A 37 -13.23 2.07 -5.69
CA ALA A 37 -13.42 3.51 -5.56
C ALA A 37 -12.68 4.29 -6.65
N PHE A 38 -11.43 3.91 -6.96
CA PHE A 38 -10.66 4.53 -8.03
C PHE A 38 -11.29 4.31 -9.40
N LEU A 39 -11.70 3.07 -9.71
CA LEU A 39 -12.35 2.75 -10.99
C LEU A 39 -13.69 3.48 -11.14
N ALA A 40 -14.52 3.48 -10.09
CA ALA A 40 -15.79 4.19 -10.09
C ALA A 40 -15.60 5.70 -10.25
N ALA A 41 -14.61 6.29 -9.56
CA ALA A 41 -14.28 7.70 -9.70
C ALA A 41 -13.80 8.04 -11.12
N ASN A 42 -12.99 7.19 -11.77
CA ASN A 42 -12.58 7.41 -13.16
C ASN A 42 -13.76 7.45 -14.13
N VAL A 43 -14.79 6.63 -13.91
CA VAL A 43 -15.96 6.55 -14.80
C VAL A 43 -16.96 7.67 -14.50
N LEU A 44 -17.22 7.96 -13.22
CA LEU A 44 -18.30 8.86 -12.78
C LEU A 44 -17.85 10.30 -12.49
N ALA A 45 -16.55 10.59 -12.48
CA ALA A 45 -16.05 11.94 -12.16
C ALA A 45 -16.61 13.02 -13.09
N GLY A 46 -16.77 12.72 -14.38
CA GLY A 46 -17.33 13.67 -15.34
C GLY A 46 -18.78 14.04 -15.04
N GLU A 47 -19.61 13.05 -14.71
CA GLU A 47 -21.00 13.29 -14.31
C GLU A 47 -21.07 14.04 -12.98
N ALA A 48 -20.27 13.61 -12.00
CA ALA A 48 -20.18 14.27 -10.70
C ALA A 48 -19.67 15.72 -10.80
N ALA A 49 -18.81 16.03 -11.78
CA ALA A 49 -18.32 17.39 -12.03
C ALA A 49 -19.44 18.36 -12.40
N SER A 50 -20.49 17.88 -13.09
CA SER A 50 -21.66 18.70 -13.46
C SER A 50 -22.50 19.13 -12.26
N TRP A 51 -22.42 18.39 -11.14
CA TRP A 51 -23.09 18.72 -9.89
C TRP A 51 -22.24 19.61 -8.97
N MET A 52 -20.99 19.92 -9.36
CA MET A 52 -20.12 20.76 -8.55
C MET A 52 -20.51 22.23 -8.63
N PRO A 53 -20.37 23.00 -7.53
CA PRO A 53 -20.72 24.41 -7.52
C PRO A 53 -19.97 25.23 -8.58
N GLU A 54 -20.65 26.20 -9.18
CA GLU A 54 -20.03 27.11 -10.13
C GLU A 54 -18.93 27.98 -9.52
N ALA A 55 -18.92 28.12 -8.19
CA ALA A 55 -17.86 28.79 -7.43
C ALA A 55 -16.47 28.16 -7.63
N ILE A 56 -16.39 26.90 -8.08
CA ILE A 56 -15.12 26.29 -8.47
C ILE A 56 -14.68 26.87 -9.83
N PRO A 57 -13.54 27.57 -9.90
CA PRO A 57 -13.22 28.47 -11.02
C PRO A 57 -12.83 27.77 -12.33
N THR A 58 -12.33 26.53 -12.28
CA THR A 58 -11.88 25.81 -13.48
C THR A 58 -12.57 24.46 -13.65
N GLU A 59 -12.80 24.08 -14.90
CA GLU A 59 -13.37 22.77 -15.25
C GLU A 59 -12.51 21.62 -14.71
N THR A 60 -11.18 21.74 -14.81
CA THR A 60 -10.24 20.77 -14.23
C THR A 60 -10.45 20.59 -12.73
N LEU A 61 -10.67 21.69 -11.99
CA LEU A 61 -10.84 21.64 -10.55
C LEU A 61 -12.23 21.10 -10.17
N ARG A 62 -13.26 21.35 -10.98
CA ARG A 62 -14.59 20.72 -10.83
C ARG A 62 -14.53 19.22 -11.09
N PHE A 63 -13.82 18.79 -12.13
CA PHE A 63 -13.60 17.38 -12.41
C PHE A 63 -12.85 16.70 -11.25
N LEU A 64 -11.78 17.33 -10.75
CA LEU A 64 -11.04 16.82 -9.59
C LEU A 64 -11.93 16.72 -8.34
N ALA A 65 -12.76 17.73 -8.09
CA ALA A 65 -13.72 17.71 -6.97
C ALA A 65 -14.74 16.57 -7.13
N GLY A 66 -15.31 16.39 -8.32
CA GLY A 66 -16.20 15.28 -8.64
C GLY A 66 -15.55 13.92 -8.47
N PHE A 67 -14.31 13.77 -8.95
CA PHE A 67 -13.50 12.57 -8.77
C PHE A 67 -13.31 12.23 -7.28
N VAL A 68 -12.87 13.20 -6.48
CA VAL A 68 -12.64 13.01 -5.03
C VAL A 68 -13.96 12.69 -4.34
N ALA A 69 -15.06 13.36 -4.70
CA ALA A 69 -16.36 13.10 -4.11
C ALA A 69 -16.84 11.67 -4.38
N VAL A 70 -16.83 11.23 -5.64
CA VAL A 70 -17.20 9.84 -5.99
C VAL A 70 -16.27 8.85 -5.31
N PHE A 71 -14.96 9.09 -5.37
CA PHE A 71 -13.97 8.22 -4.75
C PHE A 71 -14.26 8.02 -3.26
N MET A 72 -14.51 9.10 -2.52
CA MET A 72 -14.84 9.03 -1.10
C MET A 72 -16.15 8.30 -0.82
N VAL A 73 -17.21 8.60 -1.58
CA VAL A 73 -18.53 7.96 -1.41
C VAL A 73 -18.42 6.45 -1.63
N VAL A 74 -17.79 6.02 -2.72
CA VAL A 74 -17.63 4.60 -3.05
C VAL A 74 -16.70 3.92 -2.04
N LEU A 75 -15.58 4.56 -1.68
CA LEU A 75 -14.64 4.02 -0.69
C LEU A 75 -15.34 3.77 0.64
N ILE A 76 -16.14 4.72 1.13
CA ILE A 76 -16.90 4.57 2.37
C ILE A 76 -17.93 3.45 2.24
N ALA A 77 -18.72 3.44 1.17
CA ALA A 77 -19.77 2.43 0.95
C ALA A 77 -19.20 1.02 0.95
N VAL A 78 -18.14 0.77 0.16
CA VAL A 78 -17.49 -0.55 0.11
C VAL A 78 -16.79 -0.88 1.43
N SER A 79 -16.18 0.10 2.11
CA SER A 79 -15.55 -0.13 3.41
C SER A 79 -16.54 -0.57 4.48
N VAL A 80 -17.76 -0.03 4.47
CA VAL A 80 -18.84 -0.49 5.36
C VAL A 80 -19.21 -1.94 5.04
N LEU A 81 -19.39 -2.29 3.77
CA LEU A 81 -19.64 -3.67 3.35
C LEU A 81 -18.52 -4.62 3.78
N ALA A 82 -17.27 -4.17 3.69
CA ALA A 82 -16.10 -4.93 4.13
C ALA A 82 -16.13 -5.24 5.64
N ILE A 83 -16.56 -4.27 6.47
CA ILE A 83 -16.72 -4.47 7.91
C ILE A 83 -17.81 -5.50 8.18
N LEU A 84 -18.94 -5.44 7.47
CA LEU A 84 -20.03 -6.40 7.62
C LEU A 84 -19.59 -7.81 7.21
N ALA A 85 -18.90 -7.96 6.07
CA ALA A 85 -18.35 -9.23 5.64
C ALA A 85 -17.36 -9.82 6.65
N SER A 86 -16.48 -8.99 7.23
CA SER A 86 -15.55 -9.43 8.28
C SER A 86 -16.28 -9.92 9.53
N LYS A 87 -17.43 -9.32 9.90
CA LYS A 87 -18.25 -9.82 11.01
C LYS A 87 -18.87 -11.19 10.69
N LEU A 88 -19.30 -11.42 9.46
CA LEU A 88 -19.86 -12.71 9.03
C LEU A 88 -18.83 -13.84 9.16
N VAL A 89 -17.59 -13.58 8.75
CA VAL A 89 -16.46 -14.53 8.89
C VAL A 89 -16.22 -14.89 10.35
N LYS A 90 -16.27 -13.88 11.25
CA LYS A 90 -16.14 -14.12 12.69
C LYS A 90 -17.30 -14.93 13.24
N SER A 91 -18.53 -14.68 12.82
CA SER A 91 -19.69 -15.47 13.25
C SER A 91 -19.68 -16.91 12.73
N ALA A 92 -19.01 -17.17 11.60
CA ALA A 92 -18.82 -18.52 11.06
C ALA A 92 -17.73 -19.33 11.81
N GLY A 93 -17.11 -18.77 12.85
CA GLY A 93 -16.06 -19.43 13.64
C GLY A 93 -14.67 -19.34 13.03
N LEU A 94 -14.51 -18.79 11.81
CA LEU A 94 -13.24 -18.70 11.08
C LEU A 94 -12.35 -17.52 11.52
N GLY A 95 -12.57 -17.01 12.73
CA GLY A 95 -11.91 -15.79 13.21
C GLY A 95 -10.41 -15.98 13.47
N MET A 96 -9.97 -17.19 13.83
CA MET A 96 -8.55 -17.45 14.08
C MET A 96 -7.78 -17.64 12.77
N GLU A 97 -8.34 -18.40 11.85
CA GLU A 97 -7.81 -18.67 10.51
C GLU A 97 -7.70 -17.37 9.72
N ASP A 98 -8.73 -16.52 9.75
CA ASP A 98 -8.71 -15.19 9.12
C ASP A 98 -7.59 -14.31 9.67
N ARG A 99 -7.34 -14.36 10.98
CA ARG A 99 -6.26 -13.59 11.62
C ARG A 99 -4.89 -14.12 11.24
N LEU A 100 -4.66 -15.43 11.28
CA LEU A 100 -3.38 -16.05 10.90
C LEU A 100 -3.04 -15.77 9.44
N LEU A 101 -3.99 -15.95 8.52
CA LEU A 101 -3.81 -15.60 7.12
C LEU A 101 -3.60 -14.08 6.94
N GLY A 102 -4.25 -13.27 7.77
CA GLY A 102 -4.00 -11.84 7.87
C GLY A 102 -2.54 -11.56 8.22
N GLY A 103 -1.95 -12.29 9.17
CA GLY A 103 -0.53 -12.19 9.51
C GLY A 103 0.40 -12.47 8.33
N VAL A 104 0.13 -13.51 7.55
CA VAL A 104 0.90 -13.84 6.33
C VAL A 104 0.77 -12.71 5.30
N PHE A 105 -0.44 -12.23 5.07
CA PHE A 105 -0.67 -11.10 4.17
C PHE A 105 0.03 -9.82 4.64
N GLY A 106 0.01 -9.55 5.96
CA GLY A 106 0.71 -8.44 6.58
C GLY A 106 2.23 -8.55 6.45
N LEU A 107 2.77 -9.77 6.51
CA LEU A 107 4.18 -10.03 6.24
C LEU A 107 4.52 -9.69 4.79
N THR A 108 3.75 -10.21 3.83
CA THR A 108 3.93 -9.92 2.40
C THR A 108 3.87 -8.41 2.14
N ARG A 109 2.85 -7.72 2.66
CA ARG A 109 2.71 -6.25 2.54
C ARG A 109 3.90 -5.52 3.17
N GLY A 110 4.33 -5.93 4.36
CA GLY A 110 5.45 -5.32 5.07
C GLY A 110 6.75 -5.43 4.27
N VAL A 111 7.03 -6.63 3.74
CA VAL A 111 8.17 -6.86 2.85
C VAL A 111 8.05 -6.02 1.59
N LEU A 112 6.88 -5.97 0.93
CA LEU A 112 6.67 -5.14 -0.25
C LEU A 112 6.95 -3.66 0.01
N VAL A 113 6.49 -3.11 1.14
CA VAL A 113 6.78 -1.73 1.54
C VAL A 113 8.29 -1.51 1.72
N VAL A 114 8.96 -2.42 2.43
CA VAL A 114 10.42 -2.36 2.61
C VAL A 114 11.14 -2.42 1.26
N MET A 115 10.70 -3.27 0.34
CA MET A 115 11.29 -3.36 -1.00
C MET A 115 11.17 -2.07 -1.80
N ILE A 116 10.00 -1.42 -1.74
CA ILE A 116 9.82 -0.10 -2.37
C ILE A 116 10.80 0.90 -1.75
N LEU A 117 10.95 0.93 -0.42
CA LEU A 117 11.90 1.81 0.26
C LEU A 117 13.36 1.52 -0.12
N VAL A 118 13.73 0.26 -0.28
CA VAL A 118 15.08 -0.15 -0.70
C VAL A 118 15.37 0.26 -2.15
N LEU A 119 14.40 0.12 -3.05
CA LEU A 119 14.52 0.61 -4.43
C LEU A 119 14.66 2.14 -4.47
N LEU A 120 13.83 2.86 -3.70
CA LEU A 120 13.92 4.31 -3.56
C LEU A 120 15.26 4.75 -2.94
N ALA A 121 15.76 4.03 -1.94
CA ALA A 121 17.05 4.33 -1.32
C ALA A 121 18.21 4.19 -2.31
N GLY A 122 18.16 3.24 -3.25
CA GLY A 122 19.16 3.11 -4.32
C GLY A 122 19.13 4.24 -5.36
N LEU A 123 18.12 5.11 -5.34
CA LEU A 123 18.12 6.37 -6.09
C LEU A 123 18.81 7.53 -5.34
N THR A 124 19.32 7.26 -4.13
CA THR A 124 19.92 8.25 -3.23
C THR A 124 21.34 7.83 -2.80
N SER A 125 22.02 8.67 -2.01
CA SER A 125 23.32 8.36 -1.41
C SER A 125 23.23 7.53 -0.11
N LEU A 126 22.02 7.15 0.34
CA LEU A 126 21.83 6.33 1.55
C LEU A 126 22.62 5.00 1.56
N PRO A 127 22.73 4.25 0.44
CA PRO A 127 23.47 2.99 0.41
C PRO A 127 24.96 3.11 0.78
N ARG A 128 25.54 4.31 0.65
CA ARG A 128 26.94 4.60 0.97
C ARG A 128 27.18 4.88 2.45
N GLN A 129 26.12 5.11 3.22
CA GLN A 129 26.24 5.50 4.62
C GLN A 129 26.51 4.29 5.53
N PRO A 130 27.22 4.48 6.67
CA PRO A 130 27.50 3.39 7.61
C PRO A 130 26.23 2.72 8.16
N VAL A 131 25.13 3.48 8.27
CA VAL A 131 23.83 2.97 8.72
C VAL A 131 23.25 1.92 7.80
N TRP A 132 23.59 1.94 6.51
CA TRP A 132 23.17 0.97 5.52
C TRP A 132 24.18 -0.16 5.36
N ARG A 133 25.47 0.18 5.22
CA ARG A 133 26.54 -0.81 5.00
C ARG A 133 26.75 -1.75 6.19
N ASN A 134 26.54 -1.28 7.42
CA ASN A 134 26.68 -2.11 8.62
C ASN A 134 25.38 -2.85 8.99
N ALA A 135 24.32 -2.71 8.19
CA ALA A 135 23.04 -3.33 8.47
C ALA A 135 23.08 -4.82 8.12
N VAL A 136 22.42 -5.65 8.93
CA VAL A 136 22.36 -7.11 8.69
C VAL A 136 21.36 -7.41 7.57
N LEU A 137 20.31 -6.61 7.46
CA LEU A 137 19.23 -6.83 6.49
C LEU A 137 19.49 -6.15 5.14
N SER A 138 20.52 -5.32 4.99
CA SER A 138 20.77 -4.59 3.74
C SER A 138 21.12 -5.54 2.59
N ASP A 139 22.11 -6.40 2.75
CA ASP A 139 22.56 -7.34 1.72
C ASP A 139 21.45 -8.26 1.18
N PRO A 140 20.68 -8.99 2.01
CA PRO A 140 19.62 -9.86 1.49
C PRO A 140 18.49 -9.05 0.82
N LEU A 141 18.15 -7.86 1.34
CA LEU A 141 17.12 -7.00 0.74
C LEU A 141 17.59 -6.40 -0.59
N VAL A 142 18.86 -6.01 -0.71
CA VAL A 142 19.44 -5.51 -1.97
C VAL A 142 19.51 -6.63 -3.01
N ALA A 143 19.90 -7.85 -2.61
CA ALA A 143 19.88 -9.01 -3.50
C ALA A 143 18.46 -9.28 -4.03
N PHE A 144 17.46 -9.24 -3.16
CA PHE A 144 16.07 -9.40 -3.56
C PHE A 144 15.58 -8.24 -4.45
N ALA A 145 16.02 -7.01 -4.18
CA ALA A 145 15.73 -5.84 -5.02
C ALA A 145 16.31 -6.02 -6.43
N GLY A 146 17.51 -6.59 -6.55
CA GLY A 146 18.14 -6.93 -7.82
C GLY A 146 17.28 -7.87 -8.67
N SER A 147 16.65 -8.88 -8.07
CA SER A 147 15.70 -9.75 -8.78
C SER A 147 14.50 -8.96 -9.32
N ILE A 148 13.97 -8.02 -8.54
CA ILE A 148 12.83 -7.18 -8.93
C ILE A 148 13.23 -6.14 -10.00
N LYS A 149 14.48 -5.65 -10.01
CA LYS A 149 14.98 -4.69 -11.02
C LYS A 149 14.78 -5.17 -12.46
N THR A 150 14.80 -6.48 -12.69
CA THR A 150 14.57 -7.04 -14.03
C THR A 150 13.17 -6.79 -14.58
N TRP A 151 12.21 -6.51 -13.69
CA TRP A 151 10.82 -6.20 -14.05
C TRP A 151 10.56 -4.68 -14.08
N LEU A 152 11.54 -3.86 -13.70
CA LEU A 152 11.45 -2.41 -13.74
C LEU A 152 11.71 -1.88 -15.16
N PRO A 153 11.08 -0.77 -15.57
CA PRO A 153 11.43 -0.06 -16.79
C PRO A 153 12.92 0.29 -16.86
N ALA A 154 13.49 0.25 -18.07
CA ALA A 154 14.92 0.47 -18.32
C ALA A 154 15.43 1.81 -17.75
N ASP A 155 14.59 2.86 -17.76
CA ASP A 155 14.94 4.19 -17.25
C ASP A 155 15.20 4.22 -15.74
N LEU A 156 14.49 3.38 -14.97
CA LEU A 156 14.64 3.30 -13.52
C LEU A 156 15.77 2.35 -13.13
N SER A 157 15.92 1.22 -13.83
CA SER A 157 16.95 0.24 -13.51
C SER A 157 18.36 0.82 -13.62
N GLN A 158 18.60 1.72 -14.58
CA GLN A 158 19.88 2.41 -14.76
C GLN A 158 20.22 3.42 -13.66
N ARG A 159 19.21 3.95 -12.93
CA ARG A 159 19.40 4.99 -11.92
C ARG A 159 19.61 4.44 -10.51
N ILE A 160 19.24 3.19 -10.26
CA ILE A 160 19.34 2.57 -8.95
C ILE A 160 20.75 1.99 -8.77
N THR A 161 21.59 2.67 -7.98
CA THR A 161 22.97 2.28 -7.69
C THR A 161 23.14 2.00 -6.19
N TYR A 162 23.79 0.89 -5.85
CA TYR A 162 24.04 0.49 -4.46
C TYR A 162 25.52 0.58 -4.04
N ASP A 163 26.40 1.05 -4.95
CA ASP A 163 27.86 1.18 -4.77
C ASP A 163 28.28 2.45 -3.99
#